data_AF-A0A428MSW8-F1
#
_entry.id   AF-A0A428MSW8-F1
#
_cell.length_a   1.000
_cell.length_b   1.000
_cell.length_c   1.000
_cell.angle_alpha   90.00
_cell.angle_beta   90.00
_cell.angle_gamma   90.00
#
_symmetry.space_group_name_H-M   'P 1'
#
loop_
_entity.id
_entity.type
_entity.pdbx_description
1 polymer ?
#
loop_
_entity_poly.entity_id
_entity_poly.type
_entity_poly.pdbx_seq_one_letter_code
_entity_poly.pdbx_strand_id
1 'polypeptide(L)' 'MKKDVIESRRLNDFEAAIDTVEKANAIGFAADLTCLRPEPGGFGMNIGEYYEVTIFRWTEEEDE' A
#
# COMPACT_ATOMS: atom_id res chain seq x y z
N MET A 1 8.31 10.12 -16.99
CA MET A 1 7.14 9.48 -16.34
C MET A 1 7.37 9.49 -14.85
N LYS A 2 6.58 10.27 -14.11
CA LYS A 2 6.73 10.44 -12.66
C LYS A 2 5.64 9.67 -11.92
N LYS A 3 6.03 8.98 -10.85
CA LYS A 3 5.15 8.24 -9.95
C LYS A 3 5.00 9.06 -8.66
N ASP A 4 3.85 9.69 -8.47
CA ASP A 4 3.54 10.47 -7.26
C ASP A 4 2.64 9.65 -6.32
N VAL A 5 2.94 9.67 -5.01
CA VAL A 5 2.13 9.00 -3.98
C VAL A 5 0.93 9.88 -3.62
N ILE A 6 -0.28 9.33 -3.70
CA ILE A 6 -1.53 10.02 -3.39
C ILE A 6 -1.98 9.71 -1.96
N GLU A 7 -1.99 8.43 -1.60
CA GLU A 7 -2.41 7.95 -0.27
C GLU A 7 -1.53 6.78 0.14
N SER A 8 -1.19 6.71 1.43
CA SER A 8 -0.59 5.54 2.05
C SER A 8 -1.31 5.25 3.35
N ARG A 9 -1.76 4.00 3.53
CA ARG A 9 -2.50 3.57 4.73
C ARG A 9 -2.01 2.21 5.20
N ARG A 10 -1.89 2.07 6.52
CA ARG A 10 -1.59 0.79 7.18
C ARG A 10 -2.85 0.11 7.67
N LEU A 11 -2.92 -1.19 7.47
CA LEU A 11 -4.03 -2.06 7.82
C LEU A 11 -3.47 -3.30 8.53
N ASN A 12 -4.17 -3.77 9.56
CA ASN A 12 -3.81 -4.98 10.31
C ASN A 12 -4.57 -6.21 9.79
N ASP A 13 -5.22 -6.07 8.64
CA ASP A 13 -6.10 -7.05 8.03
C ASP A 13 -5.76 -7.16 6.54
N PHE A 14 -5.47 -8.38 6.10
CA PHE A 14 -5.05 -8.65 4.73
C PHE A 14 -6.18 -8.44 3.73
N GLU A 15 -7.40 -8.89 4.07
CA GLU A 15 -8.56 -8.79 3.18
C GLU A 15 -8.92 -7.33 2.93
N ALA A 16 -8.90 -6.49 3.97
CA ALA A 16 -9.11 -5.06 3.86
C ALA A 16 -8.02 -4.37 3.00
N ALA A 17 -6.78 -4.85 3.08
CA ALA A 17 -5.68 -4.29 2.29
C ALA A 17 -5.82 -4.63 0.81
N ILE A 18 -6.17 -5.87 0.48
CA ILE A 18 -6.46 -6.30 -0.89
C ILE A 18 -7.68 -5.56 -1.46
N ASP A 19 -8.78 -5.49 -0.71
CA ASP A 19 -10.00 -4.77 -1.15
C ASP A 19 -9.70 -3.30 -1.47
N THR A 20 -8.83 -2.66 -0.69
CA THR A 20 -8.39 -1.27 -0.96
C THR A 20 -7.61 -1.16 -2.27
N VAL A 21 -6.70 -2.10 -2.53
CA VAL A 21 -5.91 -2.16 -3.77
C VAL A 21 -6.81 -2.41 -4.98
N GLU A 22 -7.72 -3.37 -4.89
CA GLU A 22 -8.65 -3.71 -5.97
C GLU A 22 -9.57 -2.52 -6.29
N LYS A 23 -10.07 -1.82 -5.27
CA LYS A 23 -10.87 -0.60 -5.45
C LYS A 23 -10.07 0.52 -6.12
N ALA A 24 -8.82 0.73 -5.71
CA ALA A 24 -7.96 1.75 -6.33
C ALA A 24 -7.68 1.43 -7.80
N ASN A 25 -7.39 0.17 -8.11
CA ASN A 25 -7.17 -0.30 -9.48
C ASN A 25 -8.44 -0.20 -10.33
N ALA A 26 -9.62 -0.49 -9.76
CA ALA A 26 -10.90 -0.42 -10.46
C ALA A 26 -11.27 1.01 -10.91
N ILE A 27 -10.78 2.03 -10.22
CA ILE A 27 -11.00 3.44 -10.59
C ILE A 27 -9.82 4.06 -11.38
N GLY A 28 -8.87 3.23 -11.82
CA GLY A 28 -7.77 3.63 -12.71
C GLY A 28 -6.52 4.19 -12.01
N PHE A 29 -6.41 4.06 -10.69
CA PHE A 29 -5.15 4.33 -9.99
C PHE A 29 -4.26 3.09 -9.97
N ALA A 30 -2.94 3.28 -9.85
CA ALA A 30 -2.05 2.19 -9.52
C ALA A 30 -1.94 2.06 -7.99
N ALA A 31 -2.04 0.86 -7.45
CA ALA A 31 -1.83 0.61 -6.02
C ALA A 31 -0.82 -0.53 -5.79
N ASP A 32 -0.03 -0.41 -4.73
CA ASP A 32 0.93 -1.41 -4.26
C ASP A 32 0.57 -1.86 -2.84
N LEU A 33 0.81 -3.14 -2.56
CA LEU A 33 0.61 -3.76 -1.25
C LEU A 33 1.94 -4.26 -0.73
N THR A 34 2.42 -3.65 0.35
CA THR A 34 3.62 -4.10 1.05
C THR A 34 3.21 -4.83 2.34
N CYS A 35 3.58 -6.11 2.44
CA CYS A 35 3.48 -6.85 3.69
C CYS A 35 4.67 -6.51 4.60
N LEU A 36 4.39 -5.77 5.67
CA LEU A 36 5.35 -5.47 6.72
C LEU A 36 5.36 -6.67 7.66
N ARG A 37 6.36 -7.54 7.46
CA ARG A 37 6.60 -8.60 8.43
C ARG A 37 6.88 -7.97 9.78
N PRO A 38 6.37 -8.57 10.86
CA PRO A 38 6.78 -8.14 12.17
C PRO A 38 8.29 -8.25 12.31
N GLU A 39 8.95 -7.18 12.72
CA GLU A 39 10.33 -7.28 13.18
C GLU A 39 10.37 -8.29 14.34
N PRO A 40 11.36 -9.20 14.41
CA PRO A 40 11.55 -10.05 15.58
C PRO A 40 11.98 -9.18 16.78
N GLY A 41 11.02 -8.47 17.38
CA GLY A 41 11.17 -7.71 18.60
C GLY A 41 10.94 -8.61 19.80
N GLY A 42 11.89 -8.65 20.72
CA GLY A 42 11.96 -9.59 21.84
C GLY A 42 10.72 -9.65 22.75
N PHE A 43 10.52 -10.82 23.35
CA PHE A 43 9.59 -11.12 24.44
C PHE A 43 8.14 -10.63 24.28
N GLY A 44 7.30 -11.50 23.69
CA GLY A 44 5.90 -11.67 24.13
C GLY A 44 4.89 -10.62 23.68
N MET A 45 5.19 -9.76 22.71
CA MET A 45 4.17 -8.92 22.06
C MET A 45 3.60 -9.64 20.85
N ASN A 46 2.27 -9.73 20.74
CA ASN A 46 1.59 -10.23 19.54
C ASN A 46 1.89 -9.27 18.39
N ILE A 47 2.84 -9.64 17.55
CA ILE A 47 3.23 -8.88 16.38
C ILE A 47 2.29 -9.31 15.26
N GLY A 48 1.14 -8.63 15.16
CA GLY A 48 0.22 -8.82 14.04
C GLY A 48 0.94 -8.49 12.73
N GLU A 49 0.57 -9.18 11.65
CA GLU A 49 1.04 -8.81 10.31
C GLU A 49 0.43 -7.46 9.93
N TYR A 50 1.28 -6.51 9.53
CA TYR A 50 0.86 -5.19 9.10
C TYR A 50 0.98 -5.12 7.58
N TYR A 51 -0.02 -4.51 6.94
CA TYR A 51 -0.07 -4.33 5.49
C TYR A 51 -0.11 -2.84 5.19
N GLU A 52 0.79 -2.37 4.33
CA GLU A 52 0.80 -0.99 3.87
C GLU A 52 0.33 -0.95 2.42
N VAL A 53 -0.77 -0.25 2.18
CA VAL A 53 -1.30 0.00 0.85
C VAL A 53 -0.85 1.40 0.42
N THR A 54 -0.20 1.50 -0.74
CA THR A 54 0.22 2.78 -1.32
C THR A 54 -0.42 2.99 -2.67
N ILE A 55 -1.16 4.09 -2.83
CA ILE A 55 -1.84 4.46 -4.07
C ILE A 55 -1.03 5.54 -4.80
N PHE A 56 -0.86 5.37 -6.10
CA PHE A 56 -0.05 6.24 -6.95
C PHE A 56 -0.84 6.78 -8.12
N ARG A 57 -0.46 8.00 -8.53
CA ARG A 57 -0.81 8.57 -9.83
C ARG A 57 0.41 8.52 -10.72
N TRP A 58 0.21 8.05 -11.94
CA TRP A 58 1.16 8.28 -13.01
C TRP A 58 0.87 9.63 -13.62
N THR A 59 1.85 10.52 -13.57
CA THR A 59 1.82 11.76 -14.32
C THR A 59 2.82 11.58 -15.46
N GLU A 60 2.33 11.57 -16.69
CA GLU A 60 3.22 11.78 -17.82
C GLU A 60 3.78 13.20 -17.65
N GLU A 61 5.10 13.29 -17.52
CA GLU A 61 5.77 14.56 -17.79
C GLU A 61 5.67 14.73 -19.29
N GLU A 62 4.95 15.75 -19.75
CA GLU A 62 5.01 16.18 -21.14
C GLU A 62 6.45 16.65 -21.39
N ASP A 63 7.17 15.92 -22.24
CA ASP A 63 8.46 16.30 -22.82
C ASP A 63 8.24 17.62 -23.58
N GLU A 64 8.93 18.69 -23.18
CA GLU A 64 9.00 19.95 -23.94
C GLU A 64 9.67 19.76 -25.32
#